data_AF-Q07A11-F1
#
_entry.id   AF-Q07A11-F1
#
_cell.length_a   1.000
_cell.length_b   1.000
_cell.length_c   1.000
_cell.angle_alpha   90.00
_cell.angle_beta   90.00
_cell.angle_gamma   90.00
#
_symmetry.space_group_name_H-M   'P 1'
#
loop_
_entity.id
_entity.type
_entity.pdbx_description
1 polymer ?
#
loop_
_entity_poly.entity_id
_entity_poly.type
_entity_poly.pdbx_seq_one_letter_code
_entity_poly.pdbx_strand_id
1 'polypeptide(L)'
;IGQLLAIYEHRVAVQGFVWGINSFDQWGVELGKSLASQVRKQLHASRKKGESVEGFNFSTKTLITTYLEASADVPSDPSTLLPKI
;
A
#
# COMPACT_ATOMS: atom_id res chain seq x y z
N ILE A 1 33.43 -1.41 4.38
CA ILE A 1 31.98 -1.19 4.13
C ILE A 1 31.71 -0.78 2.69
N GLY A 2 32.38 0.26 2.15
CA GLY A 2 32.18 0.68 0.75
C GLY A 2 32.40 -0.42 -0.30
N GLN A 3 33.43 -1.25 -0.13
CA GLN A 3 33.66 -2.41 -1.02
C GLN A 3 32.53 -3.45 -0.98
N LEU A 4 31.92 -3.67 0.20
CA LEU A 4 30.79 -4.58 0.33
C LEU A 4 29.57 -4.01 -0.40
N LEU A 5 29.24 -2.74 -0.16
CA LEU A 5 28.15 -2.06 -0.85
C LEU A 5 28.33 -2.10 -2.38
N ALA A 6 29.52 -1.74 -2.87
CA ALA A 6 29.84 -1.71 -4.29
C ALA A 6 29.66 -3.09 -4.96
N ILE A 7 30.04 -4.19 -4.28
CA ILE A 7 29.83 -5.55 -4.79
C ILE A 7 28.34 -5.85 -4.96
N TYR A 8 27.48 -5.45 -4.01
CA TYR A 8 26.04 -5.69 -4.11
C TYR A 8 25.37 -4.82 -5.19
N GLU A 9 25.77 -3.56 -5.33
CA GLU A 9 25.28 -2.68 -6.41
C GLU A 9 25.61 -3.25 -7.80
N HIS A 10 26.86 -3.67 -8.00
CA HIS A 10 27.28 -4.27 -9.28
C HIS A 10 26.59 -5.61 -9.52
N ARG A 11 26.41 -6.44 -8.47
CA ARG A 11 25.68 -7.71 -8.59
C ARG A 11 24.27 -7.50 -9.13
N VAL A 12 23.52 -6.56 -8.56
CA VAL A 12 22.12 -6.28 -8.99
C VAL A 12 22.09 -5.69 -10.41
N ALA A 13 23.04 -4.82 -10.76
CA ALA A 13 23.14 -4.27 -12.11
C ALA A 13 23.43 -5.37 -13.15
N VAL A 14 24.43 -6.23 -12.90
CA VAL A 14 24.81 -7.33 -13.81
C VAL A 14 23.66 -8.34 -13.97
N GLN A 15 22.94 -8.66 -12.89
CA GLN A 15 21.76 -9.51 -12.96
C GLN A 15 20.69 -8.95 -13.90
N GLY A 16 20.44 -7.63 -13.85
CA GLY A 16 19.52 -6.97 -14.77
C GLY A 16 19.98 -7.06 -16.22
N PHE A 17 21.27 -6.79 -16.49
CA PHE A 17 21.83 -6.92 -17.83
C PHE A 17 21.74 -8.34 -18.39
N VAL A 18 21.99 -9.36 -17.57
CA VAL A 18 21.86 -10.78 -17.96
C VAL A 18 20.42 -11.14 -18.32
N TRP A 19 19.43 -10.63 -17.56
CA TRP A 19 18.02 -10.89 -17.82
C TRP A 19 17.38 -9.94 -18.84
N GLY A 20 18.13 -8.97 -19.37
CA GLY A 20 17.59 -7.98 -20.31
C GLY A 20 16.52 -7.08 -19.69
N ILE A 21 16.55 -6.87 -18.37
CA ILE A 21 15.63 -5.99 -17.64
C ILE A 21 16.37 -4.75 -17.15
N ASN A 22 15.64 -3.66 -16.96
CA ASN A 22 16.21 -2.43 -16.45
C ASN A 22 16.26 -2.43 -14.92
N SER A 23 17.45 -2.54 -14.33
CA SER A 23 17.64 -2.51 -12.88
C SER A 23 17.41 -1.14 -12.23
N PHE A 24 17.24 -0.08 -13.03
CA PHE A 24 17.19 1.30 -12.54
C PHE A 24 15.80 1.94 -12.59
N ASP A 25 14.81 1.27 -13.17
CA ASP A 25 13.43 1.76 -13.16
C ASP A 25 12.58 1.19 -12.02
N GLN A 26 11.48 1.89 -11.73
CA GLN A 26 10.56 1.55 -10.64
C GLN A 26 9.10 1.85 -11.02
N TRP A 27 8.68 1.53 -12.25
CA TRP A 27 7.30 1.85 -12.69
C TRP A 27 6.21 1.19 -11.84
N GLY A 28 6.51 0.03 -11.23
CA GLY A 28 5.55 -0.73 -10.42
C GLY A 28 5.00 -0.01 -9.19
N VAL A 29 5.65 1.07 -8.72
CA VAL A 29 5.21 1.80 -7.51
C VAL A 29 4.08 2.80 -7.79
N GLU A 30 3.91 3.23 -9.04
CA GLU A 30 3.06 4.37 -9.38
C GLU A 30 1.56 4.06 -9.27
N LEU A 31 1.15 2.86 -9.65
CA LEU A 31 -0.25 2.44 -9.55
C LEU A 31 -0.73 2.44 -8.09
N GLY A 32 0.10 1.91 -7.18
CA GLY A 32 -0.20 1.90 -5.75
C GLY A 32 -0.34 3.31 -5.16
N LYS A 33 0.56 4.23 -5.54
CA LYS A 33 0.48 5.66 -5.14
C LYS A 33 -0.81 6.31 -5.63
N SER A 34 -1.20 6.06 -6.88
CA SER A 34 -2.44 6.59 -7.47
C SER A 34 -3.69 6.07 -6.74
N LEU A 35 -3.78 4.75 -6.56
CA LEU A 35 -4.89 4.09 -5.84
C LEU A 35 -5.00 4.58 -4.39
N ALA A 36 -3.88 4.64 -3.66
CA ALA A 36 -3.85 5.12 -2.29
C ALA A 36 -4.32 6.58 -2.19
N SER A 37 -3.96 7.42 -3.16
CA SER A 37 -4.46 8.81 -3.19
C SER A 37 -5.97 8.88 -3.42
N GLN A 38 -6.57 7.96 -4.18
CA GLN A 38 -8.03 7.90 -4.37
C GLN A 38 -8.72 7.48 -3.07
N VAL A 39 -8.23 6.40 -2.44
CA VAL A 39 -8.75 5.92 -1.15
C VAL A 39 -8.64 7.00 -0.07
N ARG A 40 -7.51 7.72 -0.01
CA ARG A 40 -7.33 8.84 0.93
C ARG A 40 -8.37 9.94 0.74
N LYS A 41 -8.68 10.30 -0.51
CA LYS A 41 -9.72 11.30 -0.82
C LYS A 41 -11.10 10.82 -0.38
N GLN A 42 -11.43 9.56 -0.66
CA GLN A 42 -12.69 8.95 -0.24
C GLN A 42 -12.83 8.95 1.29
N LEU A 43 -11.80 8.48 2.01
CA LEU A 43 -11.80 8.45 3.48
C LEU A 43 -12.01 9.85 4.07
N HIS A 44 -11.37 10.87 3.49
CA HIS A 44 -11.55 12.26 3.91
C HIS A 44 -12.97 12.76 3.67
N ALA A 45 -13.55 12.46 2.50
CA ALA A 45 -14.92 12.81 2.17
C ALA A 45 -15.93 12.10 3.10
N SER A 46 -15.79 10.80 3.30
CA SER A 46 -16.67 10.03 4.18
C SER A 46 -16.58 10.48 5.64
N ARG A 47 -15.38 10.80 6.16
CA ARG A 47 -15.22 11.28 7.55
C ARG A 47 -15.69 12.72 7.78
N LYS A 48 -15.54 13.62 6.80
CA LYS A 48 -15.90 15.05 6.99
C LYS A 48 -17.30 15.40 6.51
N LYS A 49 -17.78 14.75 5.45
CA LYS A 49 -19.05 15.08 4.78
C LYS A 49 -20.10 13.98 4.88
N GLY A 50 -19.73 12.78 5.35
CA GLY A 50 -20.65 11.63 5.43
C GLY A 50 -21.00 11.01 4.08
N GLU A 51 -20.21 11.25 3.03
CA GLU A 51 -20.44 10.69 1.69
C GLU A 51 -20.24 9.16 1.66
N SER A 52 -21.09 8.47 0.88
CA SER A 52 -21.03 7.02 0.65
C SER A 52 -19.77 6.62 -0.13
N VAL A 53 -19.26 5.40 0.15
CA VAL A 53 -18.13 4.82 -0.59
C VAL A 53 -18.61 4.29 -1.94
N GLU A 54 -18.14 4.93 -3.02
CA GLU A 54 -18.50 4.63 -4.41
C GLU A 54 -17.23 4.46 -5.27
N GLY A 55 -17.35 3.74 -6.40
CA GLY A 55 -16.25 3.53 -7.35
C GLY A 55 -15.22 2.44 -6.97
N PHE A 56 -15.40 1.75 -5.85
CA PHE A 56 -14.57 0.60 -5.46
C PHE A 56 -15.27 -0.74 -5.71
N ASN A 57 -14.49 -1.81 -5.88
CA ASN A 57 -15.03 -3.17 -5.94
C ASN A 57 -15.70 -3.56 -4.61
N PHE A 58 -16.48 -4.64 -4.64
CA PHE A 58 -17.27 -5.07 -3.46
C PHE A 58 -16.41 -5.31 -2.23
N SER A 59 -15.31 -6.06 -2.36
CA SER A 59 -14.42 -6.40 -1.25
C SER A 59 -13.81 -5.15 -0.60
N THR A 60 -13.31 -4.22 -1.41
CA THR A 60 -12.73 -2.95 -0.95
C THR A 60 -13.77 -2.05 -0.31
N LYS A 61 -14.99 -1.96 -0.88
CA LYS A 61 -16.08 -1.19 -0.28
C LYS A 61 -16.45 -1.72 1.10
N THR A 62 -16.63 -3.04 1.23
CA THR A 62 -16.95 -3.68 2.52
C THR A 62 -15.89 -3.36 3.57
N LEU A 63 -14.61 -3.54 3.26
CA LEU A 63 -13.52 -3.27 4.20
C LEU A 63 -13.39 -1.78 4.57
N ILE A 64 -13.60 -0.87 3.61
CA ILE A 64 -13.57 0.57 3.90
C ILE A 64 -14.74 0.96 4.80
N THR A 65 -15.94 0.44 4.56
CA THR A 65 -17.10 0.69 5.42
C THR A 65 -16.84 0.17 6.84
N THR A 66 -16.38 -1.07 6.98
CA THR A 66 -16.00 -1.64 8.29
C THR A 66 -14.91 -0.81 8.98
N TYR A 67 -13.92 -0.33 8.23
CA TYR A 67 -12.85 0.54 8.77
C TYR A 67 -13.37 1.92 9.22
N LEU A 68 -14.37 2.48 8.54
CA LEU A 68 -14.99 3.76 8.91
C LEU A 68 -15.91 3.63 10.13
N GLU A 69 -16.57 2.49 10.29
CA GLU A 69 -17.40 2.15 11.45
C GLU A 69 -16.54 1.84 12.69
N ALA A 70 -15.35 1.26 12.47
CA ALA A 70 -14.39 1.01 13.54
C ALA A 70 -13.86 2.33 14.13
N SER A 71 -14.14 2.54 15.42
CA SER A 71 -13.71 3.68 16.23
C SER A 71 -12.19 3.89 16.20
N ALA A 72 -11.75 5.15 16.30
CA ALA A 72 -10.34 5.55 16.45
C ALA A 72 -9.68 5.07 17.77
N ASP A 73 -10.43 4.39 18.63
CA ASP A 73 -9.98 3.88 19.94
C ASP A 73 -9.31 2.50 19.86
N VAL A 74 -8.95 2.04 18.65
CA VAL A 74 -8.14 0.82 18.48
C VAL A 74 -6.67 1.17 18.79
N PRO A 75 -6.05 0.55 19.82
CA PRO A 75 -4.65 0.78 20.13
C PRO A 75 -3.76 0.53 18.91
N SER A 76 -2.75 1.37 18.70
CA SER A 76 -1.81 1.25 17.56
C SER A 76 -0.93 0.00 17.59
N ASP A 77 -1.06 -0.85 18.63
CA ASP A 77 -0.37 -2.13 18.77
C ASP A 77 -1.32 -3.28 18.40
N PRO A 78 -1.10 -3.99 17.27
CA PRO A 78 -1.99 -5.05 16.83
C PRO A 78 -1.61 -6.35 17.52
N SER A 79 -2.03 -6.55 18.77
CA SER A 79 -2.31 -7.92 19.20
C SER A 79 -3.52 -8.38 18.37
N THR A 80 -3.23 -8.96 17.21
CA THR A 80 -4.21 -9.37 16.21
C THR A 80 -5.07 -10.47 16.81
N LEU A 81 -6.11 -10.09 17.55
CA LEU A 81 -7.17 -11.01 17.94
C LEU A 81 -8.06 -11.16 16.73
N LEU A 82 -7.71 -12.14 15.90
CA LEU A 82 -8.62 -12.68 14.90
C LEU A 82 -9.96 -12.97 15.59
N PRO A 83 -11.10 -12.65 14.94
CA PRO A 83 -12.41 -12.98 15.50
C PRO A 83 -12.45 -14.49 15.76
N LYS A 84 -12.70 -14.87 17.02
CA LYS A 84 -12.99 -16.25 17.37
C LYS A 84 -14.32 -16.60 16.73
N ILE A 85 -14.24 -17.40 15.67
CA ILE A 85 -15.35 -18.23 15.19
C ILE A 85 -15.62 -19.29 16.26
#